data_AF-A0A847MK69-F1
#
_entry.id   AF-A0A847MK69-F1
#
_cell.length_a   1.000
_cell.length_b   1.000
_cell.length_c   1.000
_cell.angle_alpha   90.00
_cell.angle_beta   90.00
_cell.angle_gamma   90.00
#
_symmetry.space_group_name_H-M   'P 1'
#
loop_
_entity.id
_entity.type
_entity.pdbx_description
1 polymer ?
#
loop_
_entity_poly.entity_id
_entity_poly.type
_entity_poly.pdbx_seq_one_letter_code
_entity_poly.pdbx_strand_id
1 'polypeptide(L)'
;MSDSSKAVLLIDAGNTRVKFAYYEALDAIGSGVVPNGQKFILSHAEVRQLATKLASFNKKPELVIGVNVAGPLVEANIVEQINRCGATAPEVRWLRAQPKLLHLVNTYKVHSQLGSDRYLAMLGVSVHEKALEHPAILVSFGTATTVDTVFQNEFLGGLIFPGLELMAGSLARGTAQLPAIQWEKSTLPMRFPSSTAEALESGMIAAQAAAVVRQWSCVVEQFGLNPVVFYSGGAADYVVPELSRLLTEQARLHGFDTMELVPFDDPALAGLLVYAQHCIQSQASC
;
A
#
# COMPACT_ATOMS: atom_id res chain seq x y z
N MET A 1 -22.59 17.31 23.37
CA MET A 1 -21.66 17.20 22.23
C MET A 1 -20.37 16.65 22.80
N SER A 2 -20.18 15.33 22.74
CA SER A 2 -19.04 14.67 23.38
C SER A 2 -17.77 14.93 22.57
N ASP A 3 -16.76 15.41 23.27
CA ASP A 3 -15.39 15.67 22.83
C ASP A 3 -14.68 14.34 22.47
N SER A 4 -15.02 13.71 21.35
CA SER A 4 -14.58 12.32 21.05
C SER A 4 -13.42 12.19 20.06
N SER A 5 -12.79 13.29 19.65
CA SER A 5 -11.62 13.23 18.77
C SER A 5 -10.38 12.75 19.54
N LYS A 6 -9.50 11.99 18.88
CA LYS A 6 -8.25 11.49 19.50
C LYS A 6 -7.04 11.90 18.68
N ALA A 7 -5.91 12.15 19.35
CA ALA A 7 -4.62 12.19 18.67
C ALA A 7 -4.21 10.75 18.28
N VAL A 8 -3.94 10.51 16.99
CA VAL A 8 -3.68 9.16 16.46
C VAL A 8 -2.37 9.12 15.69
N LEU A 9 -1.57 8.10 15.96
CA LEU A 9 -0.40 7.75 15.15
C LEU A 9 -0.66 6.42 14.43
N LEU A 10 -0.59 6.45 13.11
CA LEU A 10 -0.67 5.28 12.25
C LEU A 10 0.73 4.89 11.76
N ILE A 11 1.04 3.60 11.72
CA ILE A 11 2.38 3.08 11.41
C ILE A 11 2.30 1.98 10.35
N ASP A 12 2.99 2.16 9.23
CA ASP A 12 3.24 1.13 8.22
C ASP A 12 4.73 0.82 8.21
N ALA A 13 5.13 -0.23 8.95
CA ALA A 13 6.51 -0.69 9.05
C ALA A 13 6.83 -1.72 7.96
N GLY A 14 7.25 -1.21 6.80
CA GLY A 14 7.66 -2.00 5.64
C GLY A 14 9.14 -2.41 5.67
N ASN A 15 9.51 -3.32 4.77
CA ASN A 15 10.86 -3.91 4.68
C ASN A 15 12.01 -2.90 4.51
N THR A 16 11.75 -1.72 3.93
CA THR A 16 12.79 -0.75 3.59
C THR A 16 12.68 0.54 4.41
N ARG A 17 11.45 0.93 4.74
CA ARG A 17 11.13 2.20 5.40
C ARG A 17 9.90 2.01 6.27
N VAL A 18 9.76 2.87 7.27
CA VAL A 18 8.57 2.99 8.10
C VAL A 18 7.86 4.29 7.73
N LYS A 19 6.59 4.17 7.33
CA LYS A 19 5.73 5.33 7.04
C LYS A 19 4.83 5.60 8.23
N PHE A 20 4.61 6.88 8.51
CA PHE A 20 3.77 7.34 9.60
C PHE A 20 2.74 8.33 9.09
N ALA A 21 1.54 8.30 9.68
CA ALA A 21 0.58 9.38 9.59
C ALA A 21 0.15 9.78 11.01
N TYR A 22 0.29 11.06 11.34
CA TYR A 22 -0.13 11.61 12.61
C TYR A 22 -1.32 12.55 12.44
N TYR A 23 -2.36 12.33 13.25
CA TYR A 23 -3.56 13.15 13.32
C TYR A 23 -3.64 13.74 14.72
N GLU A 24 -3.71 15.06 14.84
CA GLU A 24 -3.79 15.73 16.15
C GLU A 24 -5.18 15.59 16.78
N ALA A 25 -6.21 15.56 15.95
CA ALA A 25 -7.60 15.29 16.30
C ALA A 25 -8.24 14.50 15.15
N LEU A 26 -8.45 13.20 15.34
CA LEU A 26 -9.17 12.32 14.43
C LEU A 26 -10.54 12.00 15.00
N ASP A 27 -11.58 12.12 14.18
CA ASP A 27 -12.95 11.80 14.53
C ASP A 27 -13.39 10.42 14.04
N ALA A 28 -14.55 9.97 14.53
CA ALA A 28 -15.25 8.80 14.02
C ALA A 28 -15.61 8.93 12.52
N ILE A 29 -15.87 7.79 11.87
CA ILE A 29 -16.36 7.76 10.48
C ILE A 29 -17.66 8.57 10.36
N GLY A 30 -17.78 9.38 9.31
CA GLY A 30 -19.00 10.13 8.98
C GLY A 30 -19.11 11.52 9.60
N SER A 31 -18.08 12.02 10.31
CA SER A 31 -18.05 13.37 10.88
C SER A 31 -17.83 14.50 9.86
N GLY A 32 -17.41 14.18 8.63
CA GLY A 32 -17.12 15.16 7.58
C GLY A 32 -15.82 14.88 6.84
N VAL A 33 -15.09 15.94 6.47
CA VAL A 33 -13.80 15.88 5.77
C VAL A 33 -12.77 15.19 6.66
N VAL A 34 -12.09 14.17 6.14
CA VAL A 34 -10.96 13.53 6.83
C VAL A 34 -9.89 14.60 7.10
N PRO A 35 -9.51 14.85 8.37
CA PRO A 35 -8.52 15.88 8.69
C PRO A 35 -7.19 15.56 8.00
N ASN A 36 -6.48 16.59 7.54
CA ASN A 36 -5.22 16.38 6.85
C ASN A 36 -4.14 15.94 7.85
N GLY A 37 -3.79 14.65 7.83
CA GLY A 37 -2.76 14.08 8.71
C GLY A 37 -1.35 14.50 8.28
N GLN A 38 -0.46 14.69 9.25
CA GLN A 38 0.95 14.93 9.00
C GLN A 38 1.64 13.58 8.70
N LYS A 39 1.99 13.37 7.44
CA LYS A 39 2.72 12.18 6.99
C LYS A 39 4.23 12.38 7.05
N PHE A 40 4.97 11.36 7.44
CA PHE A 40 6.43 11.35 7.39
C PHE A 40 6.98 9.92 7.27
N ILE A 41 8.22 9.81 6.81
CA ILE A 41 8.87 8.52 6.54
C ILE A 41 10.22 8.52 7.25
N LEU A 42 10.57 7.38 7.86
CA LEU A 42 11.89 7.13 8.44
C LEU A 42 12.44 5.82 7.84
N SER A 43 13.73 5.77 7.53
CA SER A 43 14.41 4.49 7.35
C SER A 43 14.46 3.73 8.68
N HIS A 44 14.74 2.42 8.65
CA HIS A 44 14.89 1.62 9.87
C HIS A 44 15.96 2.19 10.81
N ALA A 45 17.05 2.73 10.26
CA ALA A 45 18.10 3.37 11.06
C ALA A 45 17.62 4.68 11.71
N GLU A 46 16.78 5.44 11.01
CA GLU A 46 16.25 6.72 11.49
C GLU A 46 15.09 6.57 12.48
N VAL A 47 14.54 5.37 12.68
CA VAL A 47 13.47 5.11 13.68
C VAL A 47 13.82 5.70 15.05
N ARG A 48 15.11 5.71 15.44
CA ARG A 48 15.61 6.36 16.68
C ARG A 48 15.25 7.86 16.83
N GLN A 49 14.87 8.53 15.75
CA GLN A 49 14.46 9.93 15.72
C GLN A 49 12.95 10.10 15.94
N LEU A 50 12.17 9.01 15.96
CA LEU A 50 10.72 9.04 16.11
C LEU A 50 10.30 9.76 17.40
N ALA A 51 11.00 9.54 18.51
CA ALA A 51 10.69 10.22 19.78
C ALA A 51 10.79 11.75 19.66
N THR A 52 11.85 12.23 18.99
CA THR A 52 12.05 13.67 18.70
C THR A 52 10.98 14.18 17.75
N LYS A 53 10.61 13.41 16.72
CA LYS A 53 9.53 13.79 15.80
C LYS A 53 8.20 13.93 16.52
N LEU A 54 7.83 12.97 17.37
CA LEU A 54 6.63 13.01 18.19
C LEU A 54 6.69 14.08 19.29
N ALA A 55 7.88 14.51 19.71
CA ALA A 55 8.06 15.67 20.59
C ALA A 55 7.74 17.00 19.91
N SER A 56 7.81 17.07 18.58
CA SER A 56 7.47 18.29 17.83
C SER A 56 5.97 18.53 17.64
N PHE A 57 5.12 17.54 17.92
CA PHE A 57 3.67 17.69 17.86
C PHE A 57 3.09 18.24 19.17
N ASN A 58 2.04 19.07 19.05
CA ASN A 58 1.40 19.73 20.20
C ASN A 58 0.77 18.72 21.18
N LYS A 59 0.17 17.66 20.64
CA LYS A 59 -0.50 16.61 21.41
C LYS A 59 0.27 15.29 21.25
N LYS A 60 0.27 14.48 22.31
CA LYS A 60 0.81 13.12 22.25
C LYS A 60 -0.24 12.17 21.67
N PRO A 61 0.15 11.16 20.87
CA PRO A 61 -0.79 10.16 20.42
C PRO A 61 -1.50 9.50 21.61
N GLU A 62 -2.82 9.44 21.55
CA GLU A 62 -3.68 8.72 22.49
C GLU A 62 -4.00 7.31 21.96
N LEU A 63 -3.87 7.11 20.65
CA LEU A 63 -4.06 5.84 19.96
C LEU A 63 -2.91 5.64 18.99
N VAL A 64 -2.26 4.48 19.06
CA VAL A 64 -1.20 4.09 18.13
C VAL A 64 -1.55 2.74 17.53
N ILE A 65 -1.70 2.70 16.20
CA ILE A 65 -2.07 1.50 15.46
C ILE A 65 -1.10 1.33 14.32
N GLY A 66 -0.66 0.09 14.08
CA GLY A 66 0.24 -0.16 12.96
C GLY A 66 0.14 -1.55 12.37
N VAL A 67 0.80 -1.71 11.24
CA VAL A 67 1.14 -2.99 10.62
C VAL A 67 2.66 -3.11 10.55
N ASN A 68 3.18 -4.32 10.72
CA ASN A 68 4.60 -4.57 10.69
C ASN A 68 4.94 -5.80 9.86
N VAL A 69 5.67 -5.58 8.77
CA VAL A 69 6.30 -6.61 7.95
C VAL A 69 7.82 -6.48 7.93
N ALA A 70 8.38 -5.50 8.65
CA ALA A 70 9.82 -5.25 8.78
C ALA A 70 10.51 -6.15 9.82
N GLY A 71 9.75 -6.85 10.65
CA GLY A 71 10.24 -7.80 11.64
C GLY A 71 10.35 -7.24 13.07
N PRO A 72 10.72 -8.11 14.03
CA PRO A 72 10.59 -7.81 15.46
C PRO A 72 11.59 -6.76 15.97
N LEU A 73 12.76 -6.63 15.33
CA LEU A 73 13.75 -5.62 15.74
C LEU A 73 13.25 -4.19 15.45
N VAL A 74 12.65 -3.99 14.28
CA VAL A 74 12.06 -2.69 13.91
C VAL A 74 10.86 -2.38 14.82
N GLU A 75 10.05 -3.38 15.13
CA GLU A 75 8.94 -3.27 16.09
C GLU A 75 9.42 -2.78 17.46
N ALA A 76 10.41 -3.45 18.03
CA ALA A 76 10.97 -3.11 19.33
C ALA A 76 11.53 -1.68 19.35
N ASN A 77 12.25 -1.29 18.30
CA ASN A 77 12.78 0.07 18.16
C ASN A 77 11.66 1.12 18.10
N ILE A 78 10.57 0.86 17.35
CA ILE A 78 9.42 1.76 17.27
C ILE A 78 8.75 1.91 18.63
N VAL A 79 8.46 0.79 19.30
CA VAL A 79 7.83 0.76 20.63
C VAL A 79 8.70 1.50 21.66
N GLU A 80 10.02 1.29 21.64
CA GLU A 80 10.96 1.99 22.52
C GLU A 80 10.88 3.52 22.31
N GLN A 81 10.86 3.98 21.06
CA GLN A 81 10.78 5.42 20.80
C GLN A 81 9.44 6.04 21.18
N ILE A 82 8.34 5.30 21.05
CA ILE A 82 7.02 5.76 21.50
C ILE A 82 6.99 5.86 23.04
N ASN A 83 7.56 4.89 23.75
CA ASN A 83 7.66 4.92 25.22
C ASN A 83 8.51 6.08 25.74
N ARG A 84 9.50 6.54 24.96
CA ARG A 84 10.31 7.73 25.29
C ARG A 84 9.52 9.05 25.20
N CYS A 85 8.34 9.07 24.59
CA CYS A 85 7.55 10.30 24.43
C CYS A 85 6.74 10.70 25.68
N GLY A 86 6.62 9.82 26.68
CA GLY A 86 5.97 10.11 27.96
C GLY A 86 5.68 8.87 28.79
N ALA A 87 5.49 9.06 30.11
CA ALA A 87 5.25 7.97 31.07
C ALA A 87 3.91 7.22 30.85
N THR A 88 3.00 7.78 30.06
CA THR A 88 1.68 7.23 29.74
C THR A 88 1.51 7.00 28.23
N ALA A 89 2.58 6.60 27.53
CA ALA A 89 2.49 6.28 26.11
C ALA A 89 1.49 5.11 25.90
N PRO A 90 0.56 5.22 24.94
CA PRO A 90 -0.34 4.12 24.64
C PRO A 90 0.42 2.93 24.06
N GLU A 91 -0.07 1.72 24.35
CA GLU A 91 0.42 0.51 23.70
C GLU A 91 0.23 0.59 22.18
N VAL A 92 1.23 0.11 21.43
CA VAL A 92 1.13 0.02 19.98
C VAL A 92 0.27 -1.18 19.60
N ARG A 93 -0.87 -0.93 18.98
CA ARG A 93 -1.75 -1.98 18.46
C ARG A 93 -1.29 -2.43 17.09
N TRP A 94 -0.57 -3.56 17.04
CA TRP A 94 -0.15 -4.17 15.79
C TRP A 94 -1.26 -5.05 15.19
N LEU A 95 -1.86 -4.58 14.10
CA LEU A 95 -2.85 -5.34 13.35
C LEU A 95 -2.19 -6.43 12.49
N ARG A 96 -2.85 -7.58 12.44
CA ARG A 96 -2.44 -8.74 11.66
C ARG A 96 -3.56 -9.18 10.75
N ALA A 97 -3.20 -9.93 9.70
CA ALA A 97 -4.21 -10.58 8.88
C ALA A 97 -4.99 -11.61 9.71
N GLN A 98 -6.31 -11.54 9.58
CA GLN A 98 -7.27 -12.39 10.28
C GLN A 98 -8.42 -12.75 9.31
N PRO A 99 -9.34 -13.65 9.69
CA PRO A 99 -10.41 -14.06 8.77
C PRO A 99 -11.32 -12.89 8.33
N LYS A 100 -11.56 -11.92 9.20
CA LYS A 100 -12.37 -10.72 8.90
C LYS A 100 -11.93 -9.53 9.75
N LEU A 101 -11.86 -8.34 9.16
CA LEU A 101 -11.54 -7.07 9.80
C LEU A 101 -12.53 -6.03 9.30
N LEU A 102 -13.39 -5.53 10.20
CA LEU A 102 -14.55 -4.73 9.84
C LEU A 102 -15.41 -5.49 8.81
N HIS A 103 -15.65 -4.90 7.64
CA HIS A 103 -16.36 -5.54 6.54
C HIS A 103 -15.49 -6.50 5.72
N LEU A 104 -14.16 -6.30 5.68
CA LEU A 104 -13.26 -7.02 4.78
C LEU A 104 -13.01 -8.46 5.23
N VAL A 105 -13.43 -9.42 4.40
CA VAL A 105 -13.19 -10.86 4.54
C VAL A 105 -11.89 -11.24 3.85
N ASN A 106 -11.05 -12.01 4.52
CA ASN A 106 -9.82 -12.55 3.96
C ASN A 106 -10.08 -13.95 3.39
N THR A 107 -9.82 -14.16 2.09
CA THR A 107 -10.06 -15.46 1.45
C THR A 107 -8.82 -16.35 1.32
N TYR A 108 -7.67 -15.94 1.88
CA TYR A 108 -6.50 -16.82 1.96
C TYR A 108 -6.84 -18.12 2.69
N LYS A 109 -6.42 -19.26 2.11
CA LYS A 109 -6.58 -20.59 2.74
C LYS A 109 -6.07 -20.63 4.19
N VAL A 110 -4.95 -19.95 4.42
CA VAL A 110 -4.40 -19.70 5.75
C VAL A 110 -4.34 -18.20 5.95
N HIS A 111 -5.39 -17.63 6.54
CA HIS A 111 -5.60 -16.18 6.69
C HIS A 111 -4.38 -15.42 7.21
N SER A 112 -3.68 -16.00 8.20
CA SER A 112 -2.51 -15.37 8.85
C SER A 112 -1.26 -15.29 7.96
N GLN A 113 -1.24 -15.94 6.80
CA GLN A 113 -0.13 -15.84 5.83
C GLN A 113 -0.24 -14.61 4.93
N LEU A 114 -1.39 -13.93 4.91
CA LEU A 114 -1.51 -12.66 4.21
C LEU A 114 -0.68 -11.60 4.96
N GLY A 115 0.16 -10.87 4.22
CA GLY A 115 0.88 -9.71 4.76
C GLY A 115 -0.10 -8.70 5.34
N SER A 116 0.15 -8.25 6.58
CA SER A 116 -0.73 -7.29 7.25
C SER A 116 -0.81 -5.96 6.51
N ASP A 117 0.28 -5.54 5.86
CA ASP A 117 0.34 -4.38 4.99
C ASP A 117 -0.63 -4.49 3.81
N ARG A 118 -0.62 -5.62 3.08
CA ARG A 118 -1.54 -5.90 1.97
C ARG A 118 -2.99 -5.99 2.45
N TYR A 119 -3.21 -6.60 3.62
CA TYR A 119 -4.54 -6.73 4.17
C TYR A 119 -5.17 -5.37 4.52
N LEU A 120 -4.41 -4.51 5.22
CA LEU A 120 -4.87 -3.17 5.55
C LEU A 120 -4.94 -2.27 4.30
N ALA A 121 -4.03 -2.43 3.34
CA ALA A 121 -4.13 -1.73 2.06
C ALA A 121 -5.48 -1.97 1.37
N MET A 122 -5.93 -3.23 1.32
CA MET A 122 -7.23 -3.56 0.72
C MET A 122 -8.42 -3.12 1.57
N LEU A 123 -8.27 -2.98 2.89
CA LEU A 123 -9.29 -2.32 3.71
C LEU A 123 -9.45 -0.86 3.29
N GLY A 124 -8.35 -0.13 3.09
CA GLY A 124 -8.36 1.25 2.60
C GLY A 124 -8.98 1.38 1.21
N VAL A 125 -8.63 0.49 0.28
CA VAL A 125 -9.20 0.48 -1.07
C VAL A 125 -10.69 0.17 -1.05
N SER A 126 -11.12 -0.79 -0.21
CA SER A 126 -12.52 -1.25 -0.19
C SER A 126 -13.55 -0.20 0.21
N VAL A 127 -13.12 0.90 0.84
CA VAL A 127 -14.02 2.02 1.20
C VAL A 127 -13.94 3.19 0.22
N HIS A 128 -13.08 3.10 -0.80
CA HIS A 128 -12.98 4.12 -1.84
C HIS A 128 -14.25 4.09 -2.70
N GLU A 129 -14.80 5.26 -3.05
CA GLU A 129 -16.08 5.36 -3.78
C GLU A 129 -16.10 4.50 -5.06
N LYS A 130 -15.03 4.56 -5.85
CA LYS A 130 -14.83 3.80 -7.08
C LYS A 130 -14.74 2.27 -6.88
N ALA A 131 -14.50 1.80 -5.66
CA ALA A 131 -14.38 0.38 -5.32
C ALA A 131 -15.67 -0.22 -4.72
N LEU A 132 -16.70 0.60 -4.48
CA LEU A 132 -17.95 0.14 -3.86
C LEU A 132 -18.78 -0.73 -4.81
N GLU A 133 -18.83 -0.36 -6.09
CA GLU A 133 -19.67 -1.03 -7.10
C GLU A 133 -18.87 -1.86 -8.11
N HIS A 134 -17.55 -1.70 -8.14
CA HIS A 134 -16.67 -2.38 -9.07
C HIS A 134 -15.59 -3.18 -8.32
N PRO A 135 -15.12 -4.31 -8.89
CA PRO A 135 -13.92 -4.94 -8.39
C PRO A 135 -12.76 -3.93 -8.44
N ALA A 136 -11.93 -3.92 -7.41
CA ALA A 136 -10.81 -3.00 -7.31
C ALA A 136 -9.51 -3.78 -7.22
N ILE A 137 -8.55 -3.40 -8.07
CA ILE A 137 -7.19 -3.93 -8.07
C ILE A 137 -6.28 -2.85 -7.51
N LEU A 138 -5.42 -3.19 -6.55
CA LEU A 138 -4.34 -2.32 -6.08
C LEU A 138 -3.01 -2.89 -6.53
N VAL A 139 -2.26 -2.14 -7.34
CA VAL A 139 -0.84 -2.41 -7.59
C VAL A 139 0.06 -1.50 -6.77
N SER A 140 0.97 -2.08 -6.00
CA SER A 140 1.98 -1.33 -5.24
C SER A 140 3.38 -1.57 -5.79
N PHE A 141 3.95 -0.59 -6.49
CA PHE A 141 5.30 -0.62 -7.08
C PHE A 141 6.38 -0.28 -6.04
N GLY A 142 6.60 -1.21 -5.11
CA GLY A 142 7.58 -1.11 -4.02
C GLY A 142 8.85 -1.92 -4.27
N THR A 143 9.54 -2.28 -3.19
CA THR A 143 10.69 -3.21 -3.23
C THR A 143 10.29 -4.55 -3.84
N ALA A 144 9.18 -5.13 -3.37
CA ALA A 144 8.40 -6.10 -4.12
C ALA A 144 7.19 -5.37 -4.73
N THR A 145 6.77 -5.81 -5.92
CA THR A 145 5.49 -5.41 -6.47
C THR A 145 4.42 -6.37 -6.02
N THR A 146 3.31 -5.83 -5.56
CA THR A 146 2.10 -6.59 -5.23
C THR A 146 0.95 -6.13 -6.09
N VAL A 147 0.05 -7.05 -6.44
CA VAL A 147 -1.20 -6.76 -7.14
C VAL A 147 -2.30 -7.47 -6.39
N ASP A 148 -3.13 -6.75 -5.65
CA ASP A 148 -4.17 -7.28 -4.79
C ASP A 148 -5.56 -6.94 -5.32
N THR A 149 -6.53 -7.84 -5.17
CA THR A 149 -7.89 -7.64 -5.66
C THR A 149 -8.91 -7.73 -4.52
N VAL A 150 -9.82 -6.78 -4.46
CA VAL A 150 -10.99 -6.79 -3.58
C VAL A 150 -12.27 -6.65 -4.41
N PHE A 151 -13.32 -7.37 -4.03
CA PHE A 151 -14.66 -7.17 -4.58
C PHE A 151 -15.68 -7.61 -3.55
N GLN A 152 -16.79 -6.87 -3.42
CA GLN A 152 -17.89 -7.20 -2.49
C GLN A 152 -17.41 -7.49 -1.05
N ASN A 153 -16.46 -6.69 -0.55
CA ASN A 153 -15.82 -6.84 0.76
C ASN A 153 -14.99 -8.12 0.93
N GLU A 154 -14.64 -8.83 -0.13
CA GLU A 154 -13.73 -9.97 -0.08
C GLU A 154 -12.38 -9.61 -0.68
N PHE A 155 -11.32 -9.81 0.09
CA PHE A 155 -9.96 -9.86 -0.44
C PHE A 155 -9.82 -11.16 -1.24
N LEU A 156 -9.83 -11.08 -2.57
CA LEU A 156 -9.85 -12.25 -3.47
C LEU A 156 -8.47 -12.90 -3.63
N GLY A 157 -7.41 -12.21 -3.22
CA GLY A 157 -6.03 -12.63 -3.46
C GLY A 157 -5.29 -11.71 -4.40
N GLY A 158 -4.09 -12.13 -4.79
CA GLY A 158 -3.19 -11.29 -5.56
C GLY A 158 -1.87 -11.93 -5.92
N LEU A 159 -1.03 -11.13 -6.58
CA LEU A 159 0.33 -11.48 -7.00
C LEU A 159 1.35 -10.80 -6.09
N ILE A 160 2.51 -11.45 -5.93
CA ILE A 160 3.73 -10.87 -5.36
C ILE A 160 4.88 -11.24 -6.30
N PHE A 161 5.65 -10.26 -6.73
CA PHE A 161 6.81 -10.45 -7.61
C PHE A 161 7.87 -9.38 -7.32
N PRO A 162 9.14 -9.56 -7.74
CA PRO A 162 10.18 -8.56 -7.47
C PRO A 162 9.82 -7.21 -8.09
N GLY A 163 10.10 -6.11 -7.39
CA GLY A 163 10.03 -4.77 -7.97
C GLY A 163 11.20 -4.52 -8.93
N LEU A 164 11.18 -3.38 -9.63
CA LEU A 164 12.19 -3.01 -10.63
C LEU A 164 13.64 -3.15 -10.11
N GLU A 165 13.94 -2.60 -8.94
CA GLU A 165 15.28 -2.68 -8.33
C GLU A 165 15.69 -4.11 -7.95
N LEU A 166 14.74 -4.94 -7.51
CA LEU A 166 15.02 -6.34 -7.21
C LEU A 166 15.26 -7.16 -8.48
N MET A 167 14.48 -6.89 -9.55
CA MET A 167 14.69 -7.50 -10.86
C MET A 167 16.09 -7.15 -11.40
N ALA A 168 16.43 -5.86 -11.42
CA ALA A 168 17.74 -5.36 -11.87
C ALA A 168 18.88 -5.96 -11.03
N GLY A 169 18.76 -5.94 -9.70
CA GLY A 169 19.76 -6.50 -8.81
C GLY A 169 19.91 -8.02 -8.95
N SER A 170 18.83 -8.74 -9.25
CA SER A 170 18.87 -10.19 -9.53
C SER A 170 19.65 -10.50 -10.80
N LEU A 171 19.39 -9.75 -11.88
CA LEU A 171 20.09 -9.90 -13.16
C LEU A 171 21.57 -9.56 -13.03
N ALA A 172 21.90 -8.46 -12.34
CA ALA A 172 23.28 -8.05 -12.10
C ALA A 172 24.08 -9.07 -11.28
N ARG A 173 23.47 -9.75 -10.29
CA ARG A 173 24.14 -10.82 -9.52
C ARG A 173 24.23 -12.14 -10.28
N GLY A 174 23.24 -12.44 -11.12
CA GLY A 174 23.15 -13.71 -11.84
C GLY A 174 23.96 -13.75 -13.14
N THR A 175 24.59 -12.64 -13.54
CA THR A 175 25.29 -12.52 -14.83
C THR A 175 26.60 -11.73 -14.66
N ALA A 176 27.61 -12.03 -15.49
CA ALA A 176 28.95 -11.48 -15.32
C ALA A 176 29.14 -10.04 -15.86
N GLN A 177 28.26 -9.52 -16.71
CA GLN A 177 28.52 -8.32 -17.51
C GLN A 177 27.30 -7.41 -17.76
N LEU A 178 26.28 -7.41 -16.89
CA LEU A 178 25.17 -6.49 -17.07
C LEU A 178 25.48 -5.09 -16.50
N PRO A 179 25.20 -4.01 -17.25
CA PRO A 179 25.39 -2.65 -16.77
C PRO A 179 24.40 -2.34 -15.64
N ALA A 180 24.79 -1.42 -14.75
CA ALA A 180 23.83 -0.82 -13.83
C ALA A 180 22.78 -0.05 -14.64
N ILE A 181 21.51 -0.21 -14.26
CA ILE A 181 20.39 0.40 -14.97
C ILE A 181 20.16 1.79 -14.41
N GLN A 182 20.11 2.77 -15.31
CA GLN A 182 19.66 4.12 -14.99
C GLN A 182 18.22 4.22 -15.42
N TRP A 183 17.32 4.36 -14.45
CA TRP A 183 15.89 4.43 -14.73
C TRP A 183 15.51 5.84 -15.18
N GLU A 184 15.02 5.96 -16.41
CA GLU A 184 14.45 7.22 -16.89
C GLU A 184 12.94 7.24 -16.61
N LYS A 185 12.46 8.33 -16.00
CA LYS A 185 11.03 8.46 -15.69
C LYS A 185 10.22 8.70 -16.96
N SER A 186 8.99 8.20 -16.97
CA SER A 186 7.99 8.52 -18.00
C SER A 186 8.32 8.08 -19.43
N THR A 187 9.25 7.14 -19.62
CA THR A 187 9.52 6.53 -20.92
C THR A 187 8.65 5.29 -21.12
N LEU A 188 8.08 5.14 -22.32
CA LEU A 188 7.47 3.87 -22.71
C LEU A 188 8.57 2.86 -23.04
N PRO A 189 8.38 1.57 -22.72
CA PRO A 189 9.34 0.54 -23.10
C PRO A 189 9.48 0.50 -24.63
N MET A 190 10.71 0.28 -25.09
CA MET A 190 10.99 0.16 -26.52
C MET A 190 10.39 -1.15 -27.04
N ARG A 191 9.71 -1.09 -28.20
CA ARG A 191 9.12 -2.28 -28.81
C ARG A 191 10.16 -3.31 -29.24
N PHE A 192 11.30 -2.83 -29.75
CA PHE A 192 12.41 -3.63 -30.23
C PHE A 192 13.72 -2.98 -29.76
N PRO A 193 14.10 -3.17 -28.49
CA PRO A 193 15.30 -2.57 -27.93
C PRO A 193 16.56 -3.07 -28.66
N SER A 194 17.51 -2.16 -28.89
CA SER A 194 18.71 -2.38 -29.69
C SER A 194 20.00 -2.38 -28.88
N SER A 195 19.93 -2.09 -27.58
CA SER A 195 21.02 -2.22 -26.62
C SER A 195 20.64 -3.04 -25.40
N THR A 196 21.63 -3.56 -24.66
CA THR A 196 21.40 -4.32 -23.42
C THR A 196 20.65 -3.49 -22.38
N ALA A 197 20.98 -2.20 -22.22
CA ALA A 197 20.31 -1.33 -21.27
C ALA A 197 18.83 -1.15 -21.63
N GLU A 198 18.53 -0.84 -22.89
CA GLU A 198 17.17 -0.72 -23.41
C GLU A 198 16.37 -2.02 -23.23
N ALA A 199 17.00 -3.17 -23.47
CA ALA A 199 16.36 -4.48 -23.35
C ALA A 199 16.01 -4.83 -21.91
N LEU A 200 16.90 -4.52 -20.97
CA LEU A 200 16.66 -4.72 -19.54
C LEU A 200 15.52 -3.82 -19.03
N GLU A 201 15.60 -2.52 -19.29
CA GLU A 201 14.59 -1.55 -18.85
C GLU A 201 13.23 -1.89 -19.46
N SER A 202 13.16 -2.05 -20.79
CA SER A 202 11.90 -2.36 -21.49
C SER A 202 11.31 -3.68 -21.01
N GLY A 203 12.15 -4.71 -20.81
CA GLY A 203 11.71 -6.02 -20.34
C GLY A 203 11.12 -5.99 -18.93
N MET A 204 11.72 -5.26 -17.99
CA MET A 204 11.22 -5.17 -16.63
C MET A 204 9.95 -4.33 -16.53
N ILE A 205 9.87 -3.20 -17.24
CA ILE A 205 8.65 -2.38 -17.30
C ILE A 205 7.50 -3.20 -17.91
N ALA A 206 7.75 -3.87 -19.04
CA ALA A 206 6.77 -4.73 -19.68
C ALA A 206 6.30 -5.87 -18.76
N ALA A 207 7.22 -6.53 -18.04
CA ALA A 207 6.88 -7.60 -17.10
C ALA A 207 5.97 -7.10 -15.97
N GLN A 208 6.28 -5.95 -15.38
CA GLN A 208 5.48 -5.34 -14.32
C GLN A 208 4.07 -5.00 -14.82
N ALA A 209 3.98 -4.28 -15.94
CA ALA A 209 2.70 -3.84 -16.50
C ALA A 209 1.84 -5.04 -16.94
N ALA A 210 2.43 -6.02 -17.63
CA ALA A 210 1.73 -7.22 -18.08
C ALA A 210 1.22 -8.09 -16.92
N ALA A 211 1.92 -8.14 -15.78
CA ALA A 211 1.43 -8.86 -14.60
C ALA A 211 0.12 -8.26 -14.06
N VAL A 212 0.01 -6.92 -14.05
CA VAL A 212 -1.23 -6.22 -13.66
C VAL A 212 -2.34 -6.47 -14.69
N VAL A 213 -2.02 -6.37 -15.98
CA VAL A 213 -2.96 -6.66 -17.08
C VAL A 213 -3.51 -8.09 -17.00
N ARG A 214 -2.66 -9.07 -16.68
CA ARG A 214 -3.08 -10.44 -16.44
C ARG A 214 -4.08 -10.53 -15.29
N GLN A 215 -3.83 -9.83 -14.18
CA GLN A 215 -4.77 -9.81 -13.05
C GLN A 215 -6.08 -9.12 -13.40
N TRP A 216 -6.03 -8.00 -14.12
CA TRP A 216 -7.20 -7.30 -14.66
C TRP A 216 -8.05 -8.23 -15.54
N SER A 217 -7.40 -8.98 -16.44
CA SER A 217 -8.08 -9.92 -17.35
C SER A 217 -8.78 -11.03 -16.58
N CYS A 218 -8.15 -11.58 -15.53
CA CYS A 218 -8.79 -12.58 -14.68
C CYS A 218 -10.06 -12.06 -14.00
N VAL A 219 -10.09 -10.79 -13.58
CA VAL A 219 -11.29 -10.19 -12.99
C VAL A 219 -12.39 -10.05 -14.04
N VAL A 220 -12.05 -9.60 -15.25
CA VAL A 220 -13.02 -9.48 -16.35
C VAL A 220 -13.56 -10.85 -16.76
N GLU A 221 -12.71 -11.86 -16.90
CA GLU A 221 -13.11 -13.23 -17.23
C GLU A 221 -14.01 -13.85 -16.14
N GLN A 222 -13.71 -13.61 -14.87
CA GLN A 222 -14.43 -14.19 -13.76
C GLN A 222 -15.78 -13.49 -13.47
N PHE A 223 -15.83 -12.16 -13.59
CA PHE A 223 -16.98 -11.37 -13.15
C PHE A 223 -17.70 -10.63 -14.27
N GLY A 224 -17.11 -10.52 -15.47
CA GLY A 224 -17.65 -9.72 -16.57
C GLY A 224 -17.66 -8.21 -16.30
N LEU A 225 -16.92 -7.76 -15.29
CA LEU A 225 -16.88 -6.36 -14.84
C LEU A 225 -15.50 -5.75 -15.10
N ASN A 226 -15.49 -4.48 -15.50
CA ASN A 226 -14.27 -3.68 -15.63
C ASN A 226 -13.78 -3.25 -14.24
N PRO A 227 -12.65 -3.76 -13.73
CA PRO A 227 -12.15 -3.31 -12.44
C PRO A 227 -11.51 -1.93 -12.52
N VAL A 228 -11.62 -1.20 -11.41
CA VAL A 228 -10.82 0.01 -11.17
C VAL A 228 -9.43 -0.40 -10.71
N VAL A 229 -8.40 0.16 -11.33
CA VAL A 229 -7.00 -0.12 -10.98
C VAL A 229 -6.43 1.04 -10.18
N PHE A 230 -6.19 0.82 -8.91
CA PHE A 230 -5.44 1.71 -8.04
C PHE A 230 -3.94 1.42 -8.13
N TYR A 231 -3.12 2.45 -8.06
CA TYR A 231 -1.66 2.29 -8.03
C TYR A 231 -0.98 3.12 -6.95
N SER A 232 0.12 2.59 -6.42
CA SER A 232 0.96 3.24 -5.43
C SER A 232 2.42 2.85 -5.59
N GLY A 233 3.29 3.42 -4.77
CA GLY A 233 4.70 3.04 -4.68
C GLY A 233 5.66 3.90 -5.49
N GLY A 234 6.91 3.97 -5.05
CA GLY A 234 7.91 4.89 -5.59
C GLY A 234 8.38 4.57 -7.01
N ALA A 235 8.12 3.35 -7.49
CA ALA A 235 8.45 2.96 -8.86
C ALA A 235 7.27 3.14 -9.85
N ALA A 236 6.14 3.72 -9.40
CA ALA A 236 4.96 3.92 -10.24
C ALA A 236 5.27 4.76 -11.50
N ASP A 237 6.05 5.83 -11.37
CA ASP A 237 6.41 6.75 -12.47
C ASP A 237 7.08 6.04 -13.67
N TYR A 238 7.69 4.87 -13.45
CA TYR A 238 8.37 4.10 -14.49
C TYR A 238 7.44 3.10 -15.20
N VAL A 239 6.39 2.62 -14.51
CA VAL A 239 5.54 1.52 -15.02
C VAL A 239 4.17 2.01 -15.48
N VAL A 240 3.62 3.02 -14.80
CA VAL A 240 2.26 3.55 -15.05
C VAL A 240 2.03 3.98 -16.50
N PRO A 241 2.97 4.62 -17.23
CA PRO A 241 2.75 4.95 -18.64
C PRO A 241 2.44 3.72 -19.50
N GLU A 242 3.23 2.65 -19.36
CA GLU A 242 3.00 1.40 -20.11
C GLU A 242 1.76 0.67 -19.62
N LEU A 243 1.53 0.64 -18.30
CA LEU A 243 0.34 0.03 -17.72
C LEU A 243 -0.93 0.69 -18.25
N SER A 244 -0.98 2.02 -18.28
CA SER A 244 -2.11 2.78 -18.81
C SER A 244 -2.37 2.46 -20.28
N ARG A 245 -1.30 2.39 -21.09
CA ARG A 245 -1.38 2.03 -22.50
C ARG A 245 -1.98 0.63 -22.69
N LEU A 246 -1.45 -0.37 -21.99
CA LEU A 246 -1.90 -1.76 -22.09
C LEU A 246 -3.33 -1.95 -21.58
N LEU A 247 -3.68 -1.40 -20.41
CA LEU A 247 -5.02 -1.52 -19.86
C LEU A 247 -6.06 -0.81 -20.74
N THR A 248 -5.72 0.31 -21.37
CA THR A 248 -6.61 0.99 -22.33
C THR A 248 -6.90 0.12 -23.54
N GLU A 249 -5.87 -0.57 -24.06
CA GLU A 249 -6.01 -1.50 -25.18
C GLU A 249 -6.87 -2.72 -24.81
N GLN A 250 -6.63 -3.30 -23.63
CA GLN A 250 -7.39 -4.45 -23.13
C GLN A 250 -8.85 -4.09 -22.84
N ALA A 251 -9.11 -2.96 -22.18
CA ALA A 251 -10.47 -2.48 -21.94
C ALA A 251 -11.27 -2.37 -23.25
N ARG A 252 -10.68 -1.80 -24.31
CA ARG A 252 -11.31 -1.72 -25.64
C ARG A 252 -11.59 -3.09 -26.26
N LEU A 253 -10.64 -4.03 -26.15
CA LEU A 253 -10.81 -5.38 -26.69
C LEU A 253 -11.95 -6.15 -26.00
N HIS A 254 -12.20 -5.84 -24.73
CA HIS A 254 -13.30 -6.40 -23.94
C HIS A 254 -14.60 -5.57 -23.99
N GLY A 255 -14.67 -4.54 -24.84
CA GLY A 255 -15.88 -3.74 -25.06
C GLY A 255 -16.18 -2.70 -23.97
N PHE A 256 -15.19 -2.34 -23.15
CA PHE A 256 -15.31 -1.25 -22.19
C PHE A 256 -14.87 0.08 -22.80
N ASP A 257 -15.68 1.12 -22.63
CA ASP A 257 -15.42 2.46 -23.18
C ASP A 257 -14.32 3.20 -22.42
N THR A 258 -14.16 2.90 -21.13
CA THR A 258 -13.23 3.57 -20.23
C THR A 258 -12.41 2.57 -19.43
N MET A 259 -11.28 3.03 -18.92
CA MET A 259 -10.45 2.31 -17.97
C MET A 259 -9.99 3.31 -16.92
N GLU A 260 -10.17 2.97 -15.65
CA GLU A 260 -9.80 3.85 -14.55
C GLU A 260 -8.49 3.38 -13.91
N LEU A 261 -7.47 4.23 -14.03
CA LEU A 261 -6.19 4.08 -13.35
C LEU A 261 -6.04 5.23 -12.35
N VAL A 262 -6.06 4.91 -11.05
CA VAL A 262 -6.24 5.89 -9.97
C VAL A 262 -5.04 5.86 -9.01
N PRO A 263 -4.34 6.98 -8.76
CA PRO A 263 -3.31 7.02 -7.74
C PRO A 263 -3.92 6.80 -6.35
N PHE A 264 -3.25 6.02 -5.51
CA PHE A 264 -3.68 5.73 -4.14
C PHE A 264 -2.50 5.79 -3.17
N ASP A 265 -2.36 6.94 -2.51
CA ASP A 265 -1.21 7.22 -1.66
C ASP A 265 -1.30 6.53 -0.31
N ASP A 266 -0.24 5.81 0.05
CA ASP A 266 -0.07 5.08 1.30
C ASP A 266 -1.24 4.13 1.66
N PRO A 267 -1.48 3.09 0.86
CA PRO A 267 -2.66 2.24 0.98
C PRO A 267 -2.84 1.63 2.37
N ALA A 268 -1.77 1.13 2.98
CA ALA A 268 -1.81 0.54 4.33
C ALA A 268 -2.18 1.59 5.39
N LEU A 269 -1.68 2.82 5.29
CA LEU A 269 -2.07 3.92 6.18
C LEU A 269 -3.54 4.32 5.97
N ALA A 270 -4.05 4.25 4.74
CA ALA A 270 -5.47 4.48 4.46
C ALA A 270 -6.37 3.43 5.14
N GLY A 271 -6.00 2.16 5.10
CA GLY A 271 -6.75 1.12 5.86
C GLY A 271 -6.65 1.27 7.37
N LEU A 272 -5.46 1.61 7.87
CA LEU A 272 -5.25 1.91 9.29
C LEU A 272 -6.10 3.10 9.76
N LEU A 273 -6.28 4.10 8.90
CA LEU A 273 -7.16 5.25 9.17
C LEU A 273 -8.61 4.79 9.32
N VAL A 274 -9.12 3.98 8.39
CA VAL A 274 -10.47 3.40 8.47
C VAL A 274 -10.66 2.66 9.79
N TYR A 275 -9.69 1.83 10.18
CA TYR A 275 -9.73 1.11 11.45
C TYR A 275 -9.72 2.05 12.67
N ALA A 276 -8.86 3.07 12.66
CA ALA A 276 -8.76 4.03 13.75
C ALA A 276 -10.07 4.81 13.96
N GLN A 277 -10.69 5.28 12.88
CA GLN A 277 -11.97 5.99 12.95
C GLN A 277 -13.09 5.08 13.48
N HIS A 278 -13.07 3.79 13.12
CA HIS A 278 -14.00 2.80 13.69
C HIS A 278 -13.80 2.58 15.19
N CYS A 279 -12.55 2.52 15.67
CA CYS A 279 -12.23 2.42 17.09
C CYS A 279 -12.74 3.63 17.87
N ILE A 280 -12.67 4.82 17.28
CA ILE A 280 -13.16 6.06 17.90
C ILE A 280 -14.69 6.06 17.99
N GLN A 281 -15.39 5.61 16.93
CA GLN A 281 -16.85 5.53 16.89
C GLN A 281 -17.43 4.59 17.94
N SER A 282 -16.82 3.41 18.12
CA SER A 282 -17.34 2.36 18.98
C SER A 282 -17.13 2.62 20.48
N GLN A 283 -16.39 3.67 20.86
CA GLN A 283 -15.86 3.91 22.23
C GLN A 283 -15.16 2.70 22.84
N ALA A 284 -14.88 1.67 22.04
CA ALA A 284 -14.35 0.42 22.51
C ALA A 284 -12.83 0.52 22.60
N SER A 285 -12.28 -0.11 23.63
CA SER A 285 -10.93 -0.65 23.59
C SER A 285 -10.92 -1.78 22.53
N CYS A 286 -10.84 -1.44 21.25
CA CYS A 286 -10.80 -2.37 20.10
C CYS A 286 -9.43 -3.04 19.91
#